data_AF-A0A2E3ZBR6-F1
#
_entry.id   AF-A0A2E3ZBR6-F1
#
_cell.length_a   1.000
_cell.length_b   1.000
_cell.length_c   1.000
_cell.angle_alpha   90.00
_cell.angle_beta   90.00
_cell.angle_gamma   90.00
#
_symmetry.space_group_name_H-M   'P 1'
#
loop_
_entity.id
_entity.type
_entity.pdbx_description
1 polymer ?
#
loop_
_entity_poly.entity_id
_entity_poly.type
_entity_poly.pdbx_seq_one_letter_code
_entity_poly.pdbx_strand_id
1 'polypeptide(L)'
;MCACFVVGLAVLLLAGQAFATPASLAAYRAAVLADGPSGYWTLDETSGTTAADIAPLGGANDGNYDVGAHGTRPGFIAGSNAFDSSGPHEYIRISDTGATAFTNNAMGSSEFSMEAWVYHDDALVSPPENYWVRGFFFGAGGQ
;
A
#
# COMPACT_ATOMS: atom_id res chain seq x y z
N MET A 1 54.43 -25.77 -37.60
CA MET A 1 54.28 -25.68 -36.13
C MET A 1 52.89 -25.09 -35.89
N CYS A 2 51.91 -25.95 -35.63
CA CYS A 2 50.50 -25.58 -35.56
C CYS A 2 50.14 -25.38 -34.08
N ALA A 3 49.83 -24.15 -33.70
CA ALA A 3 49.49 -23.81 -32.32
C ALA A 3 48.08 -24.34 -32.00
N CYS A 4 48.01 -25.31 -31.09
CA CYS A 4 46.77 -25.85 -30.56
C CYS A 4 46.18 -24.83 -29.57
N PHE A 5 45.09 -24.16 -29.97
CA PHE A 5 44.35 -23.22 -29.13
C PHE A 5 43.48 -24.05 -28.16
N VAL A 6 43.88 -24.11 -26.89
CA VAL A 6 43.05 -24.70 -25.84
C VAL A 6 41.93 -23.69 -25.54
N VAL A 7 40.73 -23.95 -26.07
CA VAL A 7 39.53 -23.22 -25.67
C VAL A 7 39.18 -23.70 -24.26
N GLY A 8 39.56 -22.91 -23.26
CA GLY A 8 39.15 -23.13 -21.88
C GLY A 8 37.64 -23.10 -21.80
N LEU A 9 37.04 -24.24 -21.46
CA LEU A 9 35.62 -24.34 -21.11
C LEU A 9 35.40 -23.54 -19.82
N ALA A 10 35.04 -22.28 -19.94
CA ALA A 10 34.49 -21.53 -18.83
C ALA A 10 33.10 -22.10 -18.54
N VAL A 11 33.00 -22.98 -17.54
CA VAL A 11 31.73 -23.25 -16.88
C VAL A 11 31.36 -21.95 -16.17
N LEU A 12 30.58 -21.10 -16.85
CA LEU A 12 29.87 -20.03 -16.20
C LEU A 12 28.85 -20.71 -15.28
N LEU A 13 29.18 -20.77 -13.99
CA LEU A 13 28.21 -21.13 -12.97
C LEU A 13 27.13 -20.05 -13.04
N LEU A 14 25.99 -20.35 -13.67
CA LEU A 14 24.78 -19.56 -13.44
C LEU A 14 24.50 -19.75 -11.95
N ALA A 15 24.93 -18.79 -11.13
CA ALA A 15 24.41 -18.64 -9.78
C ALA A 15 22.90 -18.71 -9.93
N GLY A 16 22.30 -19.72 -9.30
CA GLY A 16 20.88 -20.00 -9.41
C GLY A 16 20.14 -18.69 -9.23
N GLN A 17 19.26 -18.38 -10.19
CA GLN A 17 18.30 -17.31 -10.00
C GLN A 17 17.55 -17.70 -8.74
N ALA A 18 17.87 -17.04 -7.63
CA ALA A 18 17.06 -17.15 -6.43
C ALA A 18 15.69 -16.64 -6.87
N PHE A 19 14.73 -17.55 -7.00
CA PHE A 19 13.34 -17.13 -6.95
C PHE A 19 13.23 -16.36 -5.65
N ALA A 20 12.94 -15.06 -5.74
CA ALA A 20 12.65 -14.28 -4.56
C ALA A 20 11.60 -15.09 -3.79
N THR A 21 11.94 -15.54 -2.58
CA THR A 21 10.94 -16.08 -1.68
C THR A 21 9.80 -15.07 -1.68
N PRO A 22 8.54 -15.48 -1.89
CA PRO A 22 7.43 -14.54 -1.87
C PRO A 22 7.58 -13.75 -0.59
N ALA A 23 7.69 -12.42 -0.72
CA ALA A 23 7.96 -11.57 0.43
C ALA A 23 6.89 -11.89 1.46
N SER A 24 7.30 -12.38 2.64
CA SER A 24 6.35 -12.55 3.73
C SER A 24 5.76 -11.19 4.04
N LEU A 25 4.52 -11.15 4.52
CA LEU A 25 3.89 -9.89 4.92
C LEU A 25 4.79 -9.06 5.86
N ALA A 26 5.50 -9.73 6.77
CA ALA A 26 6.47 -9.09 7.64
C ALA A 26 7.68 -8.50 6.88
N ALA A 27 8.25 -9.22 5.92
CA ALA A 27 9.38 -8.73 5.13
C ALA A 27 8.99 -7.54 4.25
N TYR A 28 7.80 -7.59 3.64
CA TYR A 28 7.28 -6.47 2.87
C TYR A 28 7.06 -5.22 3.74
N ARG A 29 6.39 -5.37 4.89
CA ARG A 29 6.21 -4.27 5.85
C ARG A 29 7.53 -3.67 6.30
N ALA A 30 8.53 -4.52 6.59
CA ALA A 30 9.86 -4.06 6.96
C ALA A 30 10.55 -3.26 5.85
N ALA A 31 10.38 -3.67 4.58
CA ALA A 31 10.92 -2.94 3.44
C ALA A 31 10.25 -1.56 3.29
N VAL A 32 8.91 -1.50 3.35
CA VAL A 32 8.16 -0.23 3.30
C VAL A 32 8.58 0.69 4.45
N LEU A 33 8.70 0.18 5.68
CA LEU A 33 9.14 0.98 6.83
C LEU A 33 10.59 1.46 6.71
N ALA A 34 11.45 0.72 6.01
CA ALA A 34 12.84 1.12 5.78
C ALA A 34 12.97 2.31 4.81
N ASP A 35 11.98 2.53 3.93
CA ASP A 35 11.94 3.68 3.03
C ASP A 35 11.52 4.99 3.74
N GLY A 36 11.11 4.90 5.02
CA GLY A 36 10.77 6.05 5.85
C GLY A 36 9.49 6.78 5.40
N PRO A 37 8.34 6.09 5.30
CA PRO A 37 7.08 6.73 4.94
C PRO A 37 6.61 7.68 6.04
N SER A 38 5.87 8.72 5.65
CA SER A 38 5.20 9.60 6.62
C SER A 38 3.91 9.01 7.16
N GLY A 39 3.32 8.05 6.45
CA GLY A 39 2.15 7.30 6.90
C GLY A 39 2.14 5.94 6.22
N TYR A 40 1.75 4.89 6.94
CA TYR A 40 1.61 3.55 6.42
C TYR A 40 0.42 2.84 7.08
N TRP A 41 -0.69 2.81 6.35
CA TRP A 41 -1.88 2.05 6.72
C TRP A 41 -1.90 0.72 5.98
N THR A 42 -1.87 -0.39 6.72
CA THR A 42 -1.86 -1.73 6.13
C THR A 42 -3.23 -2.18 5.66
N LEU A 43 -4.29 -1.59 6.22
CA LEU A 43 -5.69 -1.84 5.87
C LEU A 43 -6.11 -3.31 5.98
N ASP A 44 -5.48 -4.03 6.90
CA ASP A 44 -5.69 -5.46 7.12
C ASP A 44 -6.48 -5.77 8.40
N GLU A 45 -6.96 -4.74 9.09
CA GLU A 45 -7.81 -4.84 10.26
C GLU A 45 -9.07 -5.63 9.95
N THR A 46 -9.44 -6.57 10.81
CA THR A 46 -10.63 -7.43 10.63
C THR A 46 -11.87 -6.91 11.35
N SER A 47 -11.73 -5.84 12.14
CA SER A 47 -12.78 -5.27 12.97
C SER A 47 -12.37 -3.91 13.54
N GLY A 48 -13.35 -3.13 13.99
CA GLY A 48 -13.13 -1.84 14.64
C GLY A 48 -13.17 -0.68 13.65
N THR A 49 -13.07 0.55 14.19
CA THR A 49 -13.20 1.80 13.45
C THR A 49 -11.87 2.44 13.06
N THR A 50 -10.75 1.88 13.50
CA THR A 50 -9.43 2.52 13.35
C THR A 50 -8.62 1.81 12.29
N ALA A 51 -8.14 2.56 11.29
CA ALA A 51 -7.08 2.14 10.38
C ALA A 51 -5.75 2.61 10.98
N ALA A 52 -4.93 1.69 11.46
CA ALA A 52 -3.72 2.06 12.20
C ALA A 52 -2.62 2.60 11.25
N ASP A 53 -1.99 3.71 11.64
CA ASP A 53 -0.74 4.15 11.02
C ASP A 53 0.45 3.49 11.74
N ILE A 54 1.20 2.66 11.03
CA ILE A 54 2.40 2.00 11.57
C ILE A 54 3.70 2.69 11.16
N ALA A 55 3.63 3.82 10.46
CA ALA A 55 4.81 4.58 10.08
C ALA A 55 5.44 5.32 11.29
N PRO A 56 6.77 5.34 11.41
CA PRO A 56 7.43 5.97 12.56
C PRO A 56 7.65 7.48 12.37
N LEU A 57 7.59 8.01 11.14
CA LEU A 57 8.09 9.37 10.84
C LEU A 57 7.03 10.47 10.84
N GLY A 58 5.76 10.17 10.58
CA GLY A 58 4.71 11.19 10.51
C GLY A 58 3.86 11.33 11.76
N GLY A 59 4.12 10.59 12.84
CA GLY A 59 3.29 10.58 14.04
C GLY A 59 2.15 9.55 13.97
N ALA A 60 1.15 9.69 14.84
CA ALA A 60 0.02 8.77 14.92
C ALA A 60 -1.12 9.24 13.98
N ASN A 61 -0.97 9.00 12.68
CA ASN A 61 -1.95 9.40 11.68
C ASN A 61 -3.05 8.35 11.48
N ASP A 62 -3.55 7.78 12.58
CA ASP A 62 -4.59 6.76 12.53
C ASP A 62 -5.81 7.28 11.74
N GLY A 63 -6.24 6.48 10.78
CA GLY A 63 -7.45 6.74 10.01
C GLY A 63 -8.68 6.24 10.75
N ASN A 64 -9.84 6.78 10.39
CA ASN A 64 -11.14 6.30 10.86
C ASN A 64 -11.99 5.77 9.71
N TYR A 65 -12.50 4.54 9.84
CA TYR A 65 -13.53 4.00 8.96
C TYR A 65 -14.87 4.69 9.25
N ASP A 66 -15.45 5.40 8.27
CA ASP A 66 -16.61 6.29 8.48
C ASP A 66 -17.90 5.56 8.91
N VAL A 67 -17.99 4.24 8.68
CA VAL A 67 -19.22 3.45 8.89
C VAL A 67 -19.18 2.49 10.09
N GLY A 68 -18.19 2.59 10.97
CA GLY A 68 -18.08 1.70 12.12
C GLY A 68 -17.37 0.39 11.79
N ALA A 69 -18.04 -0.50 11.06
CA ALA A 69 -17.52 -1.79 10.62
C ALA A 69 -17.22 -1.76 9.12
N HIS A 70 -16.02 -2.18 8.72
CA HIS A 70 -15.61 -2.30 7.33
C HIS A 70 -15.56 -3.75 6.86
N GLY A 71 -15.72 -3.96 5.56
CA GLY A 71 -15.47 -5.24 4.91
C GLY A 71 -13.97 -5.48 4.71
N THR A 72 -13.60 -6.75 4.58
CA THR A 72 -12.24 -7.16 4.22
C THR A 72 -12.25 -8.14 3.05
N ARG A 73 -11.23 -8.06 2.20
CA ARG A 73 -10.93 -9.06 1.17
C ARG A 73 -9.50 -9.57 1.32
N PRO A 74 -9.14 -10.70 0.70
CA PRO A 74 -7.74 -11.11 0.59
C PRO A 74 -6.90 -9.98 -0.02
N GLY A 75 -5.78 -9.63 0.64
CA GLY A 75 -4.87 -8.60 0.18
C GLY A 75 -3.90 -9.10 -0.90
N PHE A 76 -3.09 -8.17 -1.42
CA PHE A 76 -2.10 -8.47 -2.47
C PHE A 76 -1.05 -9.50 -2.02
N ILE A 77 -0.65 -9.46 -0.75
CA ILE A 77 0.33 -10.38 -0.18
C ILE A 77 -0.38 -11.56 0.46
N ALA A 78 0.11 -12.78 0.21
CA ALA A 78 -0.45 -13.98 0.81
C ALA A 78 -0.50 -13.85 2.36
N GLY A 79 -1.69 -14.08 2.92
CA GLY A 79 -1.94 -13.94 4.36
C GLY A 79 -2.22 -12.52 4.86
N SER A 80 -2.30 -11.52 3.96
CA SER A 80 -2.81 -10.19 4.27
C SER A 80 -4.30 -10.05 3.95
N ASN A 81 -4.96 -9.10 4.60
CA ASN A 81 -6.27 -8.60 4.20
C ASN A 81 -6.09 -7.23 3.52
N ALA A 82 -7.14 -6.78 2.84
CA ALA A 82 -7.31 -5.44 2.33
C ALA A 82 -8.70 -4.93 2.70
N PHE A 83 -8.82 -3.62 2.89
CA PHE A 83 -10.10 -2.93 3.01
C PHE A 83 -10.97 -3.17 1.77
N ASP A 84 -12.20 -3.63 2.01
CA ASP A 84 -13.24 -3.70 0.99
C ASP A 84 -14.01 -2.38 0.98
N SER A 85 -13.96 -1.67 -0.15
CA SER A 85 -14.67 -0.40 -0.37
C SER A 85 -15.83 -0.53 -1.36
N SER A 86 -16.42 -1.73 -1.48
CA SER A 86 -17.50 -2.01 -2.44
C SER A 86 -18.91 -1.65 -1.94
N GLY A 87 -19.06 -1.34 -0.66
CA GLY A 87 -20.29 -0.87 -0.02
C GLY A 87 -20.48 0.65 -0.10
N PRO A 88 -21.69 1.14 0.24
CA PRO A 88 -22.00 2.56 0.23
C PRO A 88 -21.26 3.31 1.35
N HIS A 89 -20.66 4.45 1.01
CA HIS A 89 -19.94 5.36 1.91
C HIS A 89 -18.73 4.73 2.61
N GLU A 90 -18.06 3.78 1.96
CA GLU A 90 -16.86 3.14 2.49
C GLU A 90 -15.60 3.94 2.14
N TYR A 91 -15.08 4.67 3.12
CA TYR A 91 -13.79 5.36 3.03
C TYR A 91 -13.11 5.42 4.39
N ILE A 92 -11.80 5.65 4.35
CA ILE A 92 -10.97 5.90 5.52
C ILE A 92 -10.66 7.39 5.54
N ARG A 93 -10.94 8.03 6.66
CA ARG A 93 -10.60 9.44 6.88
C ARG A 93 -9.34 9.55 7.71
N ILE A 94 -8.31 10.17 7.15
CA ILE A 94 -7.07 10.52 7.85
C ILE A 94 -7.14 12.03 8.18
N SER A 95 -6.79 12.40 9.41
CA SER A 95 -6.82 13.81 9.82
C SER A 95 -5.63 14.57 9.21
N ASP A 96 -5.91 15.70 8.59
CA ASP A 96 -4.89 16.64 8.08
C ASP A 96 -4.59 17.78 9.06
N THR A 97 -5.34 17.84 10.17
CA THR A 97 -5.23 18.86 11.21
C THR A 97 -5.32 18.25 12.61
N GLY A 98 -4.74 18.93 13.61
CA GLY A 98 -4.82 18.52 15.02
C GLY A 98 -3.74 17.51 15.45
N ALA A 99 -3.95 16.88 16.61
CA ALA A 99 -2.96 16.05 17.29
C ALA A 99 -2.67 14.70 16.60
N THR A 100 -3.54 14.26 15.70
CA THR A 100 -3.43 13.01 14.92
C THR A 100 -3.06 13.28 13.46
N ALA A 101 -2.59 14.49 13.15
CA ALA A 101 -2.12 14.86 11.82
C ALA A 101 -0.60 14.75 11.71
N PHE A 102 -0.12 14.77 10.46
CA PHE A 102 1.29 14.54 10.13
C PHE A 102 2.20 15.56 10.83
N THR A 103 2.95 15.10 11.84
CA THR A 103 3.80 15.97 12.68
C THR A 103 5.07 16.42 11.96
N ASN A 104 5.43 15.73 10.88
CA ASN A 104 6.60 16.01 10.05
C ASN A 104 6.32 16.93 8.86
N ASN A 105 5.14 17.58 8.83
CA ASN A 105 4.72 18.48 7.75
C ASN A 105 4.61 17.80 6.37
N ALA A 106 4.39 16.47 6.31
CA ALA A 106 4.22 15.74 5.06
C ALA A 106 3.03 16.22 4.21
N MET A 107 1.97 16.73 4.86
CA MET A 107 0.81 17.32 4.17
C MET A 107 0.96 18.83 3.90
N GLY A 108 2.03 19.46 4.40
CA GLY A 108 2.33 20.87 4.18
C GLY A 108 3.35 21.13 3.07
N SER A 109 3.92 20.08 2.46
CA SER A 109 4.77 20.19 1.27
C SER A 109 3.92 20.39 0.02
N SER A 110 4.49 21.06 -1.00
CA SER A 110 3.85 21.19 -2.31
C SER A 110 3.91 19.91 -3.15
N GLU A 111 4.65 18.90 -2.68
CA GLU A 111 4.93 17.65 -3.38
C GLU A 111 4.95 16.49 -2.38
N PHE A 112 4.41 15.34 -2.79
CA PHE A 112 4.46 14.09 -2.06
C PHE A 112 4.45 12.91 -3.03
N SER A 113 4.94 11.75 -2.58
CA SER A 113 4.76 10.47 -3.26
C SER A 113 3.84 9.58 -2.44
N MET A 114 3.22 8.62 -3.10
CA MET A 114 2.32 7.67 -2.46
C MET A 114 2.31 6.36 -3.25
N GLU A 115 2.08 5.26 -2.54
CA GLU A 115 2.08 3.92 -3.10
C GLU A 115 0.91 3.13 -2.52
N ALA A 116 0.23 2.35 -3.35
CA ALA A 116 -0.89 1.51 -2.93
C ALA A 116 -1.11 0.34 -3.87
N TRP A 117 -1.60 -0.77 -3.31
CA TRP A 117 -2.20 -1.85 -4.08
C TRP A 117 -3.70 -1.61 -4.18
N VAL A 118 -4.21 -1.55 -5.41
CA VAL A 118 -5.63 -1.31 -5.67
C VAL A 118 -6.17 -2.44 -6.53
N TYR A 119 -7.23 -3.08 -6.06
CA TYR A 119 -8.03 -3.99 -6.88
C TYR A 119 -9.18 -3.21 -7.48
N HIS A 120 -9.15 -3.00 -8.80
CA HIS A 120 -10.29 -2.43 -9.53
C HIS A 120 -11.33 -3.51 -9.85
N ASP A 121 -12.61 -3.18 -9.72
CA ASP A 121 -13.69 -4.03 -10.25
C ASP A 121 -14.02 -3.59 -11.68
N ASP A 122 -14.14 -4.57 -12.58
CA ASP A 122 -14.47 -4.39 -13.99
C ASP A 122 -15.97 -4.15 -14.24
N ALA A 123 -16.75 -3.84 -13.20
CA ALA A 123 -18.19 -3.60 -13.31
C ALA A 123 -18.50 -2.36 -14.18
N LEU A 124 -18.65 -2.55 -15.50
CA LEU A 124 -18.86 -1.51 -16.52
C LEU A 124 -20.20 -0.75 -16.45
N VAL A 125 -21.07 -1.03 -15.47
CA VAL A 125 -22.37 -0.36 -15.31
C VAL A 125 -22.29 0.67 -14.20
N SER A 126 -22.13 1.96 -14.55
CA SER A 126 -22.51 3.05 -13.64
C SER A 126 -24.01 3.30 -13.79
N PRO A 127 -24.82 3.18 -12.72
CA PRO A 127 -26.19 3.68 -12.74
C PRO A 127 -26.21 5.19 -13.06
N PRO A 128 -27.27 5.73 -13.69
CA PRO A 128 -27.28 7.10 -14.23
C PRO A 128 -27.15 8.25 -13.21
N GLU A 129 -27.03 8.00 -11.90
CA GLU A 129 -27.13 9.05 -10.89
C GLU A 129 -26.04 9.02 -9.81
N ASN A 130 -24.94 8.29 -10.01
CA ASN A 130 -23.97 8.09 -8.94
C ASN A 130 -22.55 8.50 -9.34
N TYR A 131 -22.13 9.67 -8.84
CA TYR A 131 -20.78 10.27 -8.95
C TYR A 131 -19.74 9.57 -8.07
N TRP A 132 -19.70 8.24 -8.07
CA TRP A 132 -18.73 7.52 -7.26
C TRP A 132 -17.45 7.48 -8.07
N VAL A 133 -16.53 8.36 -7.68
CA VAL A 133 -15.10 8.11 -7.63
C VAL A 133 -14.79 6.61 -7.82
N ARG A 134 -14.43 6.22 -9.05
CA ARG A 134 -13.95 4.86 -9.40
C ARG A 134 -12.43 4.77 -9.29
N GLY A 135 -11.88 5.44 -8.30
CA GLY A 135 -10.45 5.64 -8.17
C GLY A 135 -10.08 5.98 -6.74
N PHE A 136 -8.78 6.07 -6.53
CA PHE A 136 -8.24 6.50 -5.26
C PHE A 136 -8.09 8.02 -5.31
N PHE A 137 -8.86 8.74 -4.50
CA PHE A 137 -8.82 10.20 -4.45
C PHE A 137 -8.05 10.62 -3.21
N PHE A 138 -7.03 11.43 -3.43
CA PHE A 138 -6.34 12.16 -2.37
C PHE A 138 -6.44 13.63 -2.64
N GLY A 139 -6.77 14.36 -1.60
CA GLY A 139 -6.74 15.81 -1.58
C GLY A 139 -7.06 16.26 -0.18
N ALA A 140 -6.50 17.41 0.22
CA ALA A 140 -6.99 18.15 1.38
C ALA A 140 -8.42 18.61 1.06
N GLY A 141 -9.39 17.73 1.33
CA GLY A 141 -10.80 18.00 1.12
C GLY A 141 -11.39 18.59 2.38
N GLY A 142 -11.60 19.91 2.38
CA GLY A 142 -12.63 20.49 3.24
C GLY A 142 -13.96 19.85 2.84
N GLN A 143 -14.58 19.12 3.78
CA GLN A 143 -16.01 18.80 3.70
C GLN A 143 -16.82 20.02 4.13
#